data_AF-A0A9W8RDD9-F1
#
_entry.id   AF-A0A9W8RDD9-F1
#
_cell.length_a   1.000
_cell.length_b   1.000
_cell.length_c   1.000
_cell.angle_alpha   90.00
_cell.angle_beta   90.00
_cell.angle_gamma   90.00
#
_symmetry.space_group_name_H-M   'P 1'
#
loop_
_entity.id
_entity.type
_entity.pdbx_description
1 polymer ?
#
loop_
_entity_poly.entity_id
_entity_poly.type
_entity_poly.pdbx_seq_one_letter_code
_entity_poly.pdbx_strand_id
1 'polypeptide(L)'
;MKHIQDVALGPILDAVRKAMRYYLHYGVKSMPIRFPRGNCSIVVDFTIREWQGIFLHVTRTETTEIQKLKRMRFDDRRYCENIHTRIQRAPHMRILGMLKWETDGMLQPYGLPLHKDLRMNPFLITLRGLPVPGITTEPVTEWSISAILGQDSGPATNDVYGKMFYYVRSLCLKFQHRLRSLRVEFSVMRKDVLALPAIFNDQGRRRFDRIDVGAYFELAPLAVAAPLNYLLQHVDMNPHATMLGMSRRGALASSSESTKEDTAIEYEYKFAPMGTKLDELAPPVSREDELSTNGTRRMWGLFMWRNWDKFSDHLHEAYAVTSRRLIISKTSRNMSSGIILV
;
A
#
# COMPACT_ATOMS: atom_id res chain seq x y z
N MET A 1 -13.88 -19.63 10.85
CA MET A 1 -14.14 -18.19 11.04
C MET A 1 -14.76 -17.82 12.37
N LYS A 2 -15.64 -18.63 13.00
CA LYS A 2 -16.14 -18.38 14.38
C LYS A 2 -15.02 -18.05 15.37
N HIS A 3 -13.94 -18.84 15.32
CA HIS A 3 -12.74 -18.66 16.14
C HIS A 3 -12.00 -17.30 15.96
N ILE A 4 -12.23 -16.56 14.87
CA ILE A 4 -11.59 -15.25 14.61
C ILE A 4 -12.38 -14.12 15.27
N GLN A 5 -13.71 -14.16 15.16
CA GLN A 5 -14.59 -13.19 15.82
C GLN A 5 -14.51 -13.34 17.34
N ASP A 6 -14.53 -14.58 17.84
CA ASP A 6 -14.57 -14.81 19.29
C ASP A 6 -13.23 -14.47 19.99
N VAL A 7 -12.09 -14.66 19.32
CA VAL A 7 -10.77 -14.45 19.94
C VAL A 7 -10.30 -12.99 19.91
N ALA A 8 -10.74 -12.19 18.93
CA ALA A 8 -10.31 -10.80 18.79
C ALA A 8 -11.42 -9.78 19.10
N LEU A 9 -12.66 -10.06 18.70
CA LEU A 9 -13.76 -9.08 18.71
C LEU A 9 -14.37 -8.95 20.11
N GLY A 10 -14.55 -10.06 20.83
CA GLY A 10 -15.02 -10.07 22.22
C GLY A 10 -14.15 -9.20 23.16
N PRO A 11 -12.83 -9.42 23.20
CA PRO A 11 -11.91 -8.63 24.00
C PRO A 11 -11.88 -7.14 23.65
N ILE A 12 -11.95 -6.81 22.36
CA ILE A 12 -12.01 -5.42 21.91
C ILE A 12 -13.33 -4.78 22.37
N LEU A 13 -14.45 -5.48 22.23
CA LEU A 13 -15.76 -5.00 22.69
C LEU A 13 -15.81 -4.80 24.21
N ASP A 14 -15.22 -5.71 24.97
CA ASP A 14 -15.14 -5.56 26.43
C ASP A 14 -14.23 -4.39 26.83
N ALA A 15 -13.12 -4.20 26.11
CA ALA A 15 -12.26 -3.04 26.31
C ALA A 15 -12.96 -1.73 25.96
N VAL A 16 -13.73 -1.68 24.86
CA VAL A 16 -14.56 -0.53 24.46
C VAL A 16 -15.59 -0.22 25.55
N ARG A 17 -16.32 -1.24 26.04
CA ARG A 17 -17.31 -1.06 27.13
C ARG A 17 -16.65 -0.54 28.40
N LYS A 18 -15.49 -1.09 28.76
CA LYS A 18 -14.73 -0.64 29.94
C LYS A 18 -14.26 0.80 29.75
N ALA A 19 -13.72 1.16 28.60
CA ALA A 19 -13.29 2.52 28.27
C ALA A 19 -14.42 3.53 28.37
N MET A 20 -15.61 3.21 27.83
CA MET A 20 -16.78 4.09 27.95
C MET A 20 -17.19 4.30 29.40
N ARG A 21 -17.22 3.25 30.24
CA ARG A 21 -17.54 3.39 31.67
C ARG A 21 -16.49 4.24 32.41
N TYR A 22 -15.21 4.01 32.15
CA TYR A 22 -14.13 4.77 32.80
C TYR A 22 -14.12 6.25 32.37
N TYR A 23 -14.35 6.54 31.10
CA TYR A 23 -14.44 7.91 30.61
C TYR A 23 -15.61 8.65 31.27
N LEU A 24 -16.78 8.01 31.37
CA LEU A 24 -17.97 8.61 31.98
C LEU A 24 -17.80 8.89 33.49
N HIS A 25 -17.07 8.03 34.21
CA HIS A 25 -16.90 8.19 35.67
C HIS A 25 -15.67 8.99 36.08
N TYR A 26 -14.59 8.97 35.30
CA TYR A 26 -13.28 9.50 35.72
C TYR A 26 -12.66 10.51 34.74
N GLY A 27 -13.30 10.76 33.59
CA GLY A 27 -12.78 11.71 32.58
C GLY A 27 -11.46 11.28 31.92
N VAL A 28 -11.07 10.01 32.06
CA VAL A 28 -9.81 9.48 31.53
C VAL A 28 -9.91 9.32 30.01
N LYS A 29 -9.07 10.03 29.26
CA LYS A 29 -9.05 10.05 27.79
C LYS A 29 -8.22 8.93 27.15
N SER A 30 -7.15 8.53 27.84
CA SER A 30 -6.22 7.50 27.37
C SER A 30 -6.43 6.20 28.12
N MET A 31 -6.79 5.12 27.41
CA MET A 31 -6.96 3.80 28.03
C MET A 31 -6.21 2.71 27.26
N PRO A 32 -5.36 1.90 27.94
CA PRO A 32 -4.73 0.75 27.33
C PRO A 32 -5.72 -0.41 27.18
N ILE A 33 -6.00 -0.79 25.93
CA ILE A 33 -6.67 -2.03 25.57
C ILE A 33 -5.63 -3.15 25.56
N ARG A 34 -5.77 -4.14 26.43
CA ARG A 34 -4.88 -5.32 26.44
C ARG A 34 -5.54 -6.48 25.74
N PHE A 35 -4.79 -7.17 24.86
CA PHE A 35 -5.28 -8.39 24.24
C PHE A 35 -5.24 -9.56 25.23
N PRO A 36 -6.25 -10.45 25.28
CA PRO A 36 -6.36 -11.45 26.36
C PRO A 36 -5.28 -12.53 26.35
N ARG A 37 -4.61 -12.72 25.20
CA ARG A 37 -3.68 -13.83 24.97
C ARG A 37 -2.28 -13.35 24.61
N GLY A 38 -1.89 -12.14 25.00
CA GLY A 38 -0.54 -11.63 24.75
C GLY A 38 -0.17 -10.37 25.53
N ASN A 39 1.10 -10.00 25.46
CA ASN A 39 1.64 -8.76 26.03
C ASN A 39 1.51 -7.58 25.04
N CYS A 40 0.46 -7.60 24.24
CA CYS A 40 0.15 -6.57 23.27
C CYS A 40 -0.87 -5.61 23.89
N SER A 41 -0.56 -4.31 23.85
CA SER A 41 -1.46 -3.24 24.28
C SER A 41 -1.73 -2.29 23.13
N ILE A 42 -2.94 -1.73 23.10
CA ILE A 42 -3.26 -0.57 22.27
C ILE A 42 -3.65 0.56 23.21
N VAL A 43 -2.85 1.61 23.24
CA VAL A 43 -3.19 2.87 23.90
C VAL A 43 -3.91 3.73 22.87
N VAL A 44 -5.14 4.12 23.18
CA VAL A 44 -5.92 4.98 22.31
C VAL A 44 -6.35 6.22 23.06
N ASP A 45 -6.38 7.35 22.35
CA ASP A 45 -6.78 8.65 22.88
C ASP A 45 -8.02 9.11 22.11
N PHE A 46 -9.20 8.64 22.53
CA PHE A 46 -10.48 8.84 21.85
C PHE A 46 -11.49 9.55 22.77
N THR A 47 -12.30 10.41 22.16
CA THR A 47 -13.47 11.01 22.80
C THR A 47 -14.57 9.98 23.03
N ILE A 48 -15.51 10.26 23.94
CA ILE A 48 -16.67 9.39 24.17
C ILE A 48 -17.50 9.16 22.90
N ARG A 49 -17.61 10.19 22.03
CA ARG A 49 -18.32 10.08 20.75
C ARG A 49 -17.62 9.14 19.78
N GLU A 50 -16.29 9.17 19.73
CA GLU A 50 -15.49 8.25 18.90
C GLU A 50 -15.62 6.81 19.40
N TRP A 51 -15.57 6.60 20.71
CA TRP A 51 -15.83 5.28 21.30
C TRP A 51 -17.22 4.75 21.00
N GLN A 52 -18.26 5.58 21.11
CA GLN A 52 -19.62 5.23 20.70
C GLN A 52 -19.70 4.86 19.22
N GLY A 53 -19.02 5.62 18.36
CA GLY A 53 -18.92 5.33 16.93
C GLY A 53 -18.27 3.97 16.64
N ILE A 54 -17.16 3.66 17.31
CA ILE A 54 -16.48 2.37 17.19
C ILE A 54 -17.38 1.23 17.68
N PHE A 55 -18.02 1.39 18.84
CA PHE A 55 -18.93 0.39 19.39
C PHE A 55 -20.08 0.09 18.41
N LEU A 56 -20.74 1.13 17.90
CA LEU A 56 -21.82 0.99 16.91
C LEU A 56 -21.32 0.31 15.64
N HIS A 57 -20.11 0.64 15.16
CA HIS A 57 -19.53 0.02 13.97
C HIS A 57 -19.21 -1.47 14.18
N VAL A 58 -18.58 -1.84 15.30
CA VAL A 58 -18.14 -3.23 15.55
C VAL A 58 -19.32 -4.14 15.90
N THR A 59 -20.36 -3.61 16.54
CA THR A 59 -21.58 -4.36 16.86
C THR A 59 -22.54 -4.51 15.68
N ARG A 60 -22.43 -3.65 14.66
CA ARG A 60 -23.23 -3.78 13.44
C ARG A 60 -22.78 -5.01 12.67
N THR A 61 -23.66 -6.00 12.60
CA THR A 61 -23.54 -7.07 11.62
C THR A 61 -24.02 -6.55 10.27
N GLU A 62 -23.12 -5.99 9.48
CA GLU A 62 -23.44 -5.63 8.10
C GLU A 62 -23.48 -6.89 7.23
N THR A 63 -24.65 -7.17 6.68
CA THR A 63 -24.82 -8.13 5.60
C THR A 63 -24.86 -7.40 4.27
N THR A 64 -24.17 -7.94 3.28
CA THR A 64 -24.25 -7.45 1.91
C THR A 64 -24.59 -8.61 0.99
N GLU A 65 -25.26 -8.28 -0.11
CA GLU A 65 -25.50 -9.21 -1.19
C GLU A 65 -24.36 -9.14 -2.20
N ILE A 66 -24.02 -10.29 -2.78
CA ILE A 66 -22.99 -10.37 -3.81
C ILE A 66 -23.33 -9.51 -5.04
N GLN A 67 -24.62 -9.31 -5.34
CA GLN A 67 -25.08 -8.49 -6.47
C GLN A 67 -24.68 -7.02 -6.31
N LYS A 68 -24.71 -6.50 -5.09
CA LYS A 68 -24.27 -5.13 -4.79
C LYS A 68 -22.78 -4.95 -5.10
N LEU A 69 -21.95 -5.94 -4.74
CA LEU A 69 -20.52 -5.95 -5.04
C LEU A 69 -20.22 -6.08 -6.54
N LYS A 70 -21.05 -6.81 -7.29
CA LYS A 70 -20.92 -6.90 -8.75
C LYS A 70 -21.24 -5.57 -9.42
N ARG A 71 -22.32 -4.90 -8.99
CA ARG A 71 -22.70 -3.56 -9.49
C ARG A 71 -21.60 -2.52 -9.25
N MET A 72 -21.04 -2.46 -8.04
CA MET A 72 -19.94 -1.55 -7.73
C MET A 72 -18.72 -1.76 -8.66
N ARG A 73 -18.33 -3.01 -8.91
CA ARG A 73 -17.26 -3.31 -9.87
C ARG A 73 -17.62 -2.92 -11.30
N PHE A 74 -18.86 -3.16 -11.71
CA PHE A 74 -19.33 -2.77 -13.04
C PHE A 74 -19.27 -1.25 -13.21
N ASP A 75 -19.66 -0.49 -12.20
CA ASP A 75 -19.60 0.97 -12.23
C ASP A 75 -18.16 1.49 -12.31
N ASP A 76 -17.23 0.84 -11.60
CA ASP A 76 -15.79 1.16 -11.61
C ASP A 76 -15.08 0.76 -12.91
N ARG A 77 -15.60 -0.23 -13.66
CA ARG A 77 -15.04 -0.61 -14.98
C ARG A 77 -14.95 0.55 -15.95
N ARG A 78 -15.78 1.59 -15.79
CA ARG A 78 -15.71 2.83 -16.58
C ARG A 78 -14.35 3.54 -16.46
N TYR A 79 -13.63 3.29 -15.38
CA TYR A 79 -12.34 3.89 -15.06
C TYR A 79 -11.18 2.88 -15.08
N CYS A 80 -11.47 1.61 -15.40
CA CYS A 80 -10.46 0.56 -15.51
C CYS A 80 -10.02 0.35 -16.96
N GLU A 81 -8.84 -0.25 -17.13
CA GLU A 81 -8.36 -0.72 -18.43
C GLU A 81 -9.34 -1.74 -19.04
N ASN A 82 -9.52 -1.66 -20.36
CA ASN A 82 -10.43 -2.55 -21.10
C ASN A 82 -10.07 -4.04 -20.86
N ILE A 83 -11.09 -4.87 -20.69
CA ILE A 83 -10.92 -6.32 -20.43
C ILE A 83 -10.11 -7.02 -21.53
N HIS A 84 -10.26 -6.64 -22.80
CA HIS A 84 -9.49 -7.21 -23.90
C HIS A 84 -7.99 -6.92 -23.75
N THR A 85 -7.63 -5.68 -23.39
CA THR A 85 -6.24 -5.29 -23.15
C THR A 85 -5.65 -6.04 -21.95
N ARG A 86 -6.43 -6.21 -20.87
CA ARG A 86 -6.01 -6.98 -19.70
C ARG A 86 -5.80 -8.46 -20.02
N ILE A 87 -6.70 -9.07 -20.80
CA ILE A 87 -6.56 -10.47 -21.25
C ILE A 87 -5.31 -10.64 -22.11
N GLN A 88 -5.03 -9.71 -23.03
CA GLN A 88 -3.85 -9.78 -23.90
C GLN A 88 -2.52 -9.68 -23.12
N ARG A 89 -2.50 -8.94 -22.01
CA ARG A 89 -1.31 -8.72 -21.19
C ARG A 89 -1.14 -9.74 -20.06
N ALA A 90 -2.22 -10.39 -19.63
CA ALA A 90 -2.19 -11.30 -18.49
C ALA A 90 -1.63 -12.68 -18.89
N PRO A 91 -0.80 -13.32 -18.03
CA PRO A 91 -0.41 -14.71 -18.22
C PRO A 91 -1.63 -15.64 -18.28
N HIS A 92 -1.60 -16.68 -19.11
CA HIS A 92 -2.74 -17.59 -19.31
C HIS A 92 -3.34 -18.15 -18.00
N MET A 93 -2.49 -18.51 -17.05
CA MET A 93 -2.89 -19.00 -15.73
C MET A 93 -3.69 -18.00 -14.87
N ARG A 94 -3.61 -16.69 -15.19
CA ARG A 94 -4.30 -15.61 -14.47
C ARG A 94 -5.66 -15.28 -15.09
N ILE A 95 -5.82 -15.48 -16.40
CA ILE A 95 -6.99 -15.01 -17.16
C ILE A 95 -8.29 -15.63 -16.63
N LEU A 96 -8.34 -16.95 -16.48
CA LEU A 96 -9.58 -17.63 -16.05
C LEU A 96 -9.98 -17.26 -14.61
N GLY A 97 -9.00 -17.15 -13.71
CA GLY A 97 -9.24 -16.72 -12.33
C GLY A 97 -9.72 -15.27 -12.25
N MET A 98 -9.15 -14.39 -13.07
CA MET A 98 -9.56 -12.99 -13.20
C MET A 98 -11.00 -12.87 -13.68
N LEU A 99 -11.35 -13.57 -14.76
CA LEU A 99 -12.71 -13.59 -15.29
C LEU A 99 -13.70 -14.15 -14.26
N LYS A 100 -13.35 -15.25 -13.60
CA LYS A 100 -14.17 -15.84 -12.54
C LYS A 100 -14.38 -14.86 -11.39
N TRP A 101 -13.33 -14.22 -10.88
CA TRP A 101 -13.44 -13.23 -9.79
C TRP A 101 -14.34 -12.05 -10.17
N GLU A 102 -14.24 -11.57 -11.41
CA GLU A 102 -15.10 -10.50 -11.92
C GLU A 102 -16.56 -10.94 -12.05
N THR A 103 -16.80 -12.16 -12.55
CA THR A 103 -18.15 -12.70 -12.72
C THR A 103 -18.80 -13.07 -11.40
N ASP A 104 -18.07 -13.76 -10.51
CA ASP A 104 -18.58 -14.25 -9.23
C ASP A 104 -18.71 -13.12 -8.22
N GLY A 105 -17.86 -12.12 -8.32
CA GLY A 105 -17.85 -10.99 -7.41
C GLY A 105 -17.13 -11.28 -6.09
N MET A 106 -16.46 -12.43 -5.97
CA MET A 106 -15.70 -12.82 -4.79
C MET A 106 -14.39 -13.47 -5.18
N LEU A 107 -13.36 -13.24 -4.37
CA LEU A 107 -12.11 -13.98 -4.48
C LEU A 107 -12.30 -15.34 -3.79
N GLN A 108 -12.56 -16.37 -4.58
CA GLN A 108 -12.73 -17.74 -4.08
C GLN A 108 -11.95 -18.74 -4.95
N PRO A 109 -11.30 -19.74 -4.32
CA PRO A 109 -10.76 -20.90 -5.01
C PRO A 109 -11.82 -21.64 -5.85
N TYR A 110 -11.39 -22.29 -6.92
CA TYR A 110 -12.23 -23.25 -7.64
C TYR A 110 -12.72 -24.36 -6.69
N GLY A 111 -13.96 -24.80 -6.91
CA GLY A 111 -14.60 -25.88 -6.13
C GLY A 111 -15.28 -25.41 -4.84
N LEU A 112 -15.15 -24.15 -4.42
CA LEU A 112 -15.92 -23.62 -3.30
C LEU A 112 -17.28 -23.06 -3.73
N PRO A 113 -18.33 -23.21 -2.89
CA PRO A 113 -19.65 -22.68 -3.20
C PRO A 113 -19.68 -21.15 -3.11
N LEU A 114 -20.46 -20.55 -4.00
CA LEU A 114 -20.74 -19.12 -3.98
C LEU A 114 -21.82 -18.82 -2.95
N HIS A 115 -21.50 -18.04 -1.94
CA HIS A 115 -22.48 -17.58 -0.95
C HIS A 115 -23.16 -16.31 -1.46
N LYS A 116 -24.51 -16.33 -1.52
CA LYS A 116 -25.30 -15.16 -1.94
C LYS A 116 -25.30 -14.05 -0.90
N ASP A 117 -25.38 -14.46 0.37
CA ASP A 117 -25.39 -13.58 1.53
C ASP A 117 -24.02 -13.58 2.20
N LEU A 118 -23.44 -12.39 2.32
CA LEU A 118 -22.12 -12.19 2.88
C LEU A 118 -22.21 -11.44 4.19
N ARG A 119 -21.67 -12.03 5.25
CA ARG A 119 -21.43 -11.35 6.52
C ARG A 119 -20.09 -10.63 6.44
N MET A 120 -20.12 -9.31 6.50
CA MET A 120 -18.91 -8.50 6.42
C MET A 120 -18.16 -8.53 7.76
N ASN A 121 -16.84 -8.52 7.69
CA ASN A 121 -16.01 -8.31 8.87
C ASN A 121 -15.96 -6.80 9.16
N PRO A 122 -16.48 -6.32 10.32
CA PRO A 122 -16.51 -4.89 10.63
C PRO A 122 -15.12 -4.23 10.64
N PHE A 123 -14.05 -5.00 10.87
CA PHE A 123 -12.68 -4.48 10.83
C PHE A 123 -12.11 -4.29 9.42
N LEU A 124 -12.76 -4.84 8.39
CA LEU A 124 -12.34 -4.71 7.00
C LEU A 124 -13.27 -3.79 6.18
N ILE A 125 -14.31 -3.24 6.81
CA ILE A 125 -15.22 -2.27 6.18
C ILE A 125 -15.05 -0.88 6.81
N THR A 126 -15.18 0.15 5.98
CA THR A 126 -15.13 1.54 6.41
C THR A 126 -16.35 1.88 7.26
N LEU A 127 -16.21 2.80 8.23
CA LEU A 127 -17.37 3.43 8.87
C LEU A 127 -18.24 4.05 7.77
N ARG A 128 -19.53 3.63 7.68
CA ARG A 128 -20.53 3.90 6.62
C ARG A 128 -20.70 2.81 5.55
N GLY A 129 -20.01 1.67 5.71
CA GLY A 129 -20.15 0.51 4.83
C GLY A 129 -19.27 0.61 3.57
N LEU A 130 -19.75 0.04 2.47
CA LEU A 130 -19.08 0.10 1.16
C LEU A 130 -19.20 1.50 0.52
N PRO A 131 -18.17 2.00 -0.18
CA PRO A 131 -17.03 1.24 -0.69
C PRO A 131 -15.76 1.35 0.18
N VAL A 132 -15.14 0.20 0.44
CA VAL A 132 -13.74 0.15 0.91
C VAL A 132 -12.87 0.53 -0.30
N PRO A 133 -11.97 1.52 -0.16
CA PRO A 133 -11.05 1.87 -1.24
C PRO A 133 -10.32 0.62 -1.76
N GLY A 134 -10.33 0.41 -3.08
CA GLY A 134 -9.69 -0.75 -3.70
C GLY A 134 -10.53 -2.04 -3.74
N ILE A 135 -11.82 -2.04 -3.33
CA ILE A 135 -12.63 -3.26 -3.43
C ILE A 135 -12.84 -3.78 -4.86
N THR A 136 -12.66 -2.89 -5.84
CA THR A 136 -12.82 -3.16 -7.27
C THR A 136 -11.49 -3.37 -7.98
N THR A 137 -10.35 -3.16 -7.30
CA THR A 137 -9.03 -3.40 -7.88
C THR A 137 -8.73 -4.89 -7.91
N GLU A 138 -7.96 -5.30 -8.91
CA GLU A 138 -7.64 -6.71 -9.09
C GLU A 138 -6.77 -7.22 -7.92
N PRO A 139 -7.15 -8.32 -7.25
CA PRO A 139 -6.54 -8.68 -5.98
C PRO A 139 -5.07 -9.10 -6.09
N VAL A 140 -4.57 -9.44 -7.28
CA VAL A 140 -3.20 -9.94 -7.46
C VAL A 140 -2.18 -8.84 -7.78
N THR A 141 -2.58 -7.61 -8.08
CA THR A 141 -1.67 -6.59 -8.63
C THR A 141 -0.68 -6.00 -7.63
N GLU A 142 -1.03 -5.97 -6.35
CA GLU A 142 -0.23 -5.31 -5.29
C GLU A 142 0.56 -6.30 -4.42
N TRP A 143 0.52 -7.60 -4.77
CA TRP A 143 1.08 -8.66 -3.95
C TRP A 143 2.21 -9.39 -4.65
N SER A 144 3.14 -9.93 -3.87
CA SER A 144 4.25 -10.74 -4.40
C SER A 144 3.71 -11.97 -5.14
N ILE A 145 3.87 -11.99 -6.46
CA ILE A 145 3.40 -13.09 -7.29
C ILE A 145 4.09 -14.41 -6.93
N SER A 146 5.38 -14.37 -6.57
CA SER A 146 6.12 -15.56 -6.14
C SER A 146 5.55 -16.14 -4.85
N ALA A 147 5.20 -15.29 -3.88
CA ALA A 147 4.58 -15.72 -2.62
C ALA A 147 3.19 -16.33 -2.84
N ILE A 148 2.41 -15.79 -3.79
CA ILE A 148 1.12 -16.33 -4.19
C ILE A 148 1.29 -17.69 -4.86
N LEU A 149 2.14 -17.78 -5.88
CA LEU A 149 2.33 -19.01 -6.66
C LEU A 149 2.86 -20.18 -5.82
N GLY A 150 3.63 -19.87 -4.76
CA GLY A 150 4.11 -20.84 -3.78
C GLY A 150 3.05 -21.33 -2.78
N GLN A 151 1.83 -20.81 -2.79
CA GLN A 151 0.75 -21.38 -1.99
C GLN A 151 0.17 -22.64 -2.64
N ASP A 152 -0.24 -23.59 -1.81
CA ASP A 152 -1.07 -24.70 -2.24
C ASP A 152 -2.54 -24.25 -2.38
N SER A 153 -3.16 -24.62 -3.50
CA SER A 153 -4.58 -24.39 -3.81
C SER A 153 -5.37 -25.70 -3.88
N GLY A 154 -4.78 -26.81 -3.44
CA GLY A 154 -5.39 -28.14 -3.52
C GLY A 154 -5.37 -28.68 -4.96
N PRO A 155 -6.42 -29.41 -5.38
CA PRO A 155 -6.45 -30.06 -6.69
C PRO A 155 -6.30 -29.09 -7.88
N ALA A 156 -6.72 -27.84 -7.72
CA ALA A 156 -6.58 -26.80 -8.73
C ALA A 156 -5.21 -26.10 -8.60
N THR A 157 -4.13 -26.83 -8.86
CA THR A 157 -2.74 -26.37 -8.65
C THR A 157 -2.35 -25.12 -9.45
N ASN A 158 -3.07 -24.82 -10.54
CA ASN A 158 -2.88 -23.63 -11.38
C ASN A 158 -3.86 -22.49 -11.05
N ASP A 159 -4.67 -22.62 -10.01
CA ASP A 159 -5.61 -21.58 -9.58
C ASP A 159 -4.90 -20.43 -8.85
N VAL A 160 -4.37 -19.46 -9.62
CA VAL A 160 -3.67 -18.29 -9.07
C VAL A 160 -4.55 -17.49 -8.10
N TYR A 161 -5.86 -17.41 -8.36
CA TYR A 161 -6.80 -16.65 -7.53
C TYR A 161 -7.16 -17.41 -6.25
N GLY A 162 -7.32 -18.72 -6.32
CA GLY A 162 -7.43 -19.59 -5.14
C GLY A 162 -6.17 -19.57 -4.29
N LYS A 163 -4.98 -19.58 -4.91
CA LYS A 163 -3.71 -19.38 -4.21
C LYS A 163 -3.65 -18.03 -3.52
N MET A 164 -4.11 -16.96 -4.16
CA MET A 164 -4.21 -15.63 -3.54
C MET A 164 -5.14 -15.63 -2.32
N PHE A 165 -6.29 -16.32 -2.40
CA PHE A 165 -7.17 -16.49 -1.26
C PHE A 165 -6.47 -17.19 -0.08
N TYR A 166 -5.79 -18.30 -0.32
CA TYR A 166 -5.08 -19.03 0.73
C TYR A 166 -3.88 -18.24 1.26
N TYR A 167 -3.19 -17.49 0.41
CA TYR A 167 -2.11 -16.60 0.80
C TYR A 167 -2.56 -15.59 1.85
N VAL A 168 -3.60 -14.79 1.54
CA VAL A 168 -4.16 -13.78 2.46
C VAL A 168 -4.66 -14.44 3.74
N ARG A 169 -5.38 -15.57 3.63
CA ARG A 169 -5.84 -16.33 4.80
C ARG A 169 -4.68 -16.75 5.69
N SER A 170 -3.59 -17.24 5.10
CA SER A 170 -2.39 -17.66 5.83
C SER A 170 -1.72 -16.48 6.54
N LEU A 171 -1.65 -15.31 5.88
CA LEU A 171 -1.11 -14.08 6.46
C LEU A 171 -1.92 -13.65 7.68
N CYS A 172 -3.26 -13.61 7.58
CA CYS A 172 -4.12 -13.27 8.70
C CYS A 172 -3.93 -14.23 9.88
N LEU A 173 -3.83 -15.53 9.63
CA LEU A 173 -3.60 -16.53 10.68
C LEU A 173 -2.22 -16.38 11.33
N LYS A 174 -1.17 -16.20 10.54
CA LYS A 174 0.20 -15.95 11.02
C LYS A 174 0.27 -14.68 11.86
N PHE A 175 -0.36 -13.59 11.39
CA PHE A 175 -0.44 -12.33 12.12
C PHE A 175 -1.14 -12.52 13.48
N GLN A 176 -2.29 -13.18 13.52
CA GLN A 176 -3.00 -13.47 14.77
C GLN A 176 -2.18 -14.34 15.73
N HIS A 177 -1.48 -15.35 15.21
CA HIS A 177 -0.60 -16.17 16.03
C HIS A 177 0.55 -15.34 16.61
N ARG A 178 1.18 -14.49 15.78
CA ARG A 178 2.27 -13.63 16.20
C ARG A 178 1.84 -12.64 17.28
N LEU A 179 0.67 -12.00 17.14
CA LEU A 179 0.12 -11.06 18.12
C LEU A 179 -0.02 -11.65 19.54
N ARG A 180 -0.18 -12.97 19.69
CA ARG A 180 -0.23 -13.61 21.02
C ARG A 180 1.12 -13.60 21.73
N SER A 181 2.20 -13.68 20.98
CA SER A 181 3.57 -13.72 21.52
C SER A 181 4.26 -12.35 21.52
N LEU A 182 3.77 -11.41 20.71
CA LEU A 182 4.44 -10.14 20.47
C LEU A 182 4.29 -9.21 21.68
N ARG A 183 5.39 -8.62 22.12
CA ARG A 183 5.43 -7.54 23.12
C ARG A 183 5.48 -6.21 22.39
N VAL A 184 4.32 -5.73 21.94
CA VAL A 184 4.20 -4.45 21.23
C VAL A 184 3.09 -3.61 21.85
N GLU A 185 3.38 -2.33 22.00
CA GLU A 185 2.40 -1.32 22.31
C GLU A 185 2.08 -0.52 21.04
N PHE A 186 0.82 -0.51 20.65
CA PHE A 186 0.31 0.38 19.61
C PHE A 186 -0.23 1.64 20.27
N SER A 187 0.13 2.81 19.77
CA SER A 187 -0.47 4.07 20.18
C SER A 187 -1.23 4.68 19.00
N VAL A 188 -2.52 4.94 19.19
CA VAL A 188 -3.37 5.56 18.17
C VAL A 188 -3.85 6.90 18.68
N MET A 189 -3.54 7.96 17.94
CA MET A 189 -3.94 9.32 18.27
C MET A 189 -4.49 10.03 17.04
N ARG A 190 -5.48 10.89 17.27
CA ARG A 190 -6.01 11.80 16.25
C ARG A 190 -5.37 13.18 16.42
N LYS A 191 -4.33 13.45 15.64
CA LYS A 191 -3.59 14.72 15.65
C LYS A 191 -3.21 15.13 14.24
N ASP A 192 -3.02 16.43 14.04
CA ASP A 192 -2.36 16.93 12.85
C ASP A 192 -0.91 16.43 12.84
N VAL A 193 -0.45 15.97 11.67
CA VAL A 193 0.93 15.52 11.45
C VAL A 193 1.92 16.61 11.84
N LEU A 194 1.60 17.87 11.55
CA LEU A 194 2.45 19.02 11.88
C LEU A 194 2.54 19.30 13.39
N ALA A 195 1.57 18.83 14.18
CA ALA A 195 1.57 18.99 15.63
C ALA A 195 2.38 17.89 16.35
N LEU A 196 2.72 16.79 15.67
CA LEU A 196 3.42 15.65 16.27
C LEU A 196 4.78 16.01 16.88
N PRO A 197 5.63 16.86 16.25
CA PRO A 197 6.91 17.24 16.84
C PRO A 197 6.79 17.90 18.21
N ALA A 198 5.83 18.83 18.36
CA ALA A 198 5.57 19.48 19.65
C ALA A 198 5.13 18.46 20.70
N ILE A 199 4.14 17.62 20.36
CA ILE A 199 3.58 16.61 21.27
C ILE A 199 4.66 15.66 21.80
N PHE A 200 5.49 15.11 20.92
CA PHE A 200 6.51 14.14 21.34
C PHE A 200 7.75 14.79 21.99
N ASN A 201 8.01 16.08 21.73
CA ASN A 201 9.02 16.82 22.47
C ASN A 201 8.58 17.07 23.91
N ASP A 202 7.33 17.47 24.12
CA ASP A 202 6.75 17.70 25.46
C ASP A 202 6.64 16.39 26.27
N GLN A 203 6.41 15.26 25.60
CA GLN A 203 6.35 13.92 26.21
C GLN A 203 7.74 13.29 26.49
N GLY A 204 8.79 14.09 26.59
CA GLY A 204 10.14 13.61 26.93
C GLY A 204 11.03 13.28 25.73
N ARG A 205 10.89 14.03 24.63
CA ARG A 205 11.72 13.92 23.42
C ARG A 205 11.80 12.50 22.85
N ARG A 206 10.65 11.83 22.73
CA ARG A 206 10.59 10.51 22.08
C ARG A 206 11.13 10.63 20.64
N ARG A 207 11.96 9.67 20.24
CA ARG A 207 12.53 9.54 18.89
C ARG A 207 12.26 8.15 18.34
N PHE A 208 12.15 8.05 17.02
CA PHE A 208 11.75 6.84 16.32
C PHE A 208 12.87 6.33 15.40
N ASP A 209 13.02 5.01 15.35
CA ASP A 209 13.89 4.34 14.38
C ASP A 209 13.31 4.37 12.97
N ARG A 210 11.97 4.42 12.88
CA ARG A 210 11.27 4.42 11.60
C ARG A 210 10.00 5.25 11.67
N ILE A 211 9.78 6.07 10.66
CA ILE A 211 8.54 6.81 10.46
C ILE A 211 7.97 6.43 9.10
N ASP A 212 6.73 5.97 9.05
CA ASP A 212 6.02 5.68 7.81
C ASP A 212 4.94 6.74 7.60
N VAL A 213 5.06 7.51 6.52
CA VAL A 213 4.15 8.62 6.17
C VAL A 213 3.18 8.23 5.05
N GLY A 214 3.31 7.02 4.50
CA GLY A 214 2.43 6.46 3.48
C GLY A 214 2.15 7.40 2.31
N ALA A 215 0.89 7.45 1.88
CA ALA A 215 0.43 8.28 0.76
C ALA A 215 0.39 9.78 1.08
N TYR A 216 0.52 10.19 2.35
CA TYR A 216 0.52 11.61 2.72
C TYR A 216 1.78 12.32 2.19
N PHE A 217 2.86 11.55 2.00
CA PHE A 217 4.07 12.01 1.31
C PHE A 217 3.78 12.50 -0.11
N GLU A 218 2.90 11.82 -0.86
CA GLU A 218 2.55 12.20 -2.24
C GLU A 218 1.88 13.59 -2.32
N LEU A 219 1.16 13.98 -1.27
CA LEU A 219 0.42 15.25 -1.24
C LEU A 219 1.31 16.44 -0.90
N ALA A 220 2.25 16.27 0.04
CA ALA A 220 3.11 17.36 0.49
C ALA A 220 4.45 16.84 1.07
N PRO A 221 5.39 16.37 0.23
CA PRO A 221 6.63 15.72 0.69
C PRO A 221 7.43 16.57 1.69
N LEU A 222 7.70 17.84 1.35
CA LEU A 222 8.49 18.74 2.19
C LEU A 222 7.77 19.13 3.48
N ALA A 223 6.46 19.38 3.39
CA ALA A 223 5.65 19.74 4.56
C ALA A 223 5.56 18.60 5.59
N VAL A 224 5.77 17.36 5.16
CA VAL A 224 5.72 16.17 6.02
C VAL A 224 7.13 15.78 6.48
N ALA A 225 8.10 15.76 5.57
CA ALA A 225 9.45 15.32 5.85
C ALA A 225 10.19 16.25 6.81
N ALA A 226 10.13 17.57 6.58
CA ALA A 226 10.84 18.55 7.40
C ALA A 226 10.46 18.49 8.90
N PRO A 227 9.16 18.54 9.29
CA PRO A 227 8.79 18.49 10.71
C PRO A 227 9.02 17.11 11.34
N LEU A 228 8.78 16.02 10.59
CA LEU A 228 8.90 14.66 11.15
C LEU A 228 10.35 14.16 11.22
N ASN A 229 11.28 14.75 10.46
CA ASN A 229 12.69 14.42 10.56
C ASN A 229 13.25 14.63 11.98
N TYR A 230 12.74 15.65 12.70
CA TYR A 230 13.13 15.89 14.10
C TYR A 230 12.68 14.80 15.07
N LEU A 231 11.75 13.95 14.66
CA LEU A 231 11.28 12.81 15.43
C LEU A 231 12.09 11.54 15.14
N LEU A 232 12.93 11.50 14.11
CA LEU A 232 13.86 10.39 13.90
C LEU A 232 14.98 10.42 14.94
N GLN A 233 15.49 9.24 15.29
CA GLN A 233 16.72 9.15 16.08
C GLN A 233 17.89 9.83 15.35
N HIS A 234 18.78 10.45 16.12
CA HIS A 234 19.98 11.04 15.57
C HIS A 234 20.88 9.95 14.98
N VAL A 235 21.67 10.31 13.95
CA VAL A 235 22.60 9.37 13.28
C VAL A 235 23.59 8.73 14.26
N ASP A 236 23.98 9.46 15.31
CA ASP A 236 24.89 8.93 16.35
C ASP A 236 24.24 7.84 17.22
N MET A 237 22.91 7.80 17.30
CA MET A 237 22.15 6.80 18.07
C MET A 237 21.72 5.62 17.21
N ASN A 238 21.21 5.92 16.01
CA ASN A 238 20.80 4.90 15.05
C ASN A 238 21.07 5.42 13.62
N PRO A 239 22.14 4.98 12.96
CA PRO A 239 22.45 5.39 11.59
C PRO A 239 21.47 4.82 10.57
N HIS A 240 20.61 3.88 10.98
CA HIS A 240 19.56 3.29 10.15
C HIS A 240 18.19 3.92 10.37
N ALA A 241 18.09 5.00 11.16
CA ALA A 241 16.83 5.70 11.36
C ALA A 241 16.28 6.21 10.02
N THR A 242 15.07 5.78 9.64
CA THR A 242 14.57 5.96 8.25
C THR A 242 13.12 6.46 8.21
N MET A 243 12.82 7.37 7.29
CA MET A 243 11.45 7.74 6.92
C MET A 243 11.06 7.06 5.61
N LEU A 244 9.86 6.48 5.55
CA LEU A 244 9.32 5.86 4.35
C LEU A 244 8.09 6.62 3.88
N GLY A 245 8.05 6.96 2.59
CA GLY A 245 6.90 7.55 1.92
C GLY A 245 6.54 6.79 0.66
N MET A 246 5.28 6.89 0.27
CA MET A 246 4.78 6.32 -0.98
C MET A 246 4.40 7.47 -1.92
N SER A 247 4.81 7.36 -3.19
CA SER A 247 4.40 8.28 -4.25
C SER A 247 3.96 7.48 -5.47
N ARG A 248 2.72 7.71 -5.93
CA ARG A 248 2.25 7.19 -7.23
C ARG A 248 2.65 8.09 -8.38
N ARG A 249 2.96 9.36 -8.10
CA ARG A 249 3.66 10.22 -9.06
C ARG A 249 5.07 9.66 -9.15
N GLY A 250 5.39 9.01 -10.27
CA GLY A 250 6.77 8.83 -10.65
C GLY A 250 7.46 10.19 -10.59
N ALA A 251 8.77 10.20 -10.37
CA ALA A 251 9.65 11.37 -10.37
C ALA A 251 9.56 12.32 -11.61
N LEU A 252 8.56 12.14 -12.48
CA LEU A 252 8.17 13.00 -13.59
C LEU A 252 7.72 14.40 -13.16
N ALA A 253 7.51 14.65 -11.87
CA ALA A 253 7.15 15.97 -11.37
C ALA A 253 8.35 16.82 -10.94
N SER A 254 9.60 16.44 -11.27
CA SER A 254 10.73 17.37 -11.06
C SER A 254 10.58 18.53 -12.05
N SER A 255 10.15 19.69 -11.56
CA SER A 255 10.00 20.92 -12.33
C SER A 255 11.32 21.68 -12.54
N SER A 256 12.46 21.07 -12.22
CA SER A 256 13.78 21.67 -12.40
C SER A 256 14.12 21.87 -13.87
N GLU A 257 14.75 23.00 -14.16
CA GLU A 257 15.15 23.39 -15.52
C GLU A 257 16.04 22.33 -16.18
N SER A 258 16.97 21.73 -15.43
CA SER A 258 17.83 20.64 -15.91
C SER A 258 17.06 19.43 -16.40
N THR A 259 15.93 19.11 -15.76
CA THR A 259 15.13 17.92 -16.11
C THR A 259 14.20 18.20 -17.28
N LYS A 260 13.79 19.46 -17.47
CA LYS A 260 13.10 19.90 -18.69
C LYS A 260 14.04 19.83 -19.89
N GLU A 261 15.28 20.29 -19.74
CA GLU A 261 16.32 20.21 -20.78
C GLU A 261 16.62 18.74 -21.15
N ASP A 262 16.85 17.87 -20.17
CA ASP A 262 17.07 16.45 -20.41
C ASP A 262 15.86 15.79 -21.10
N THR A 263 14.63 16.19 -20.76
CA THR A 263 13.41 15.68 -21.41
C THR A 263 13.28 16.17 -22.85
N ALA A 264 13.68 17.42 -23.14
CA ALA A 264 13.72 17.95 -24.50
C ALA A 264 14.79 17.25 -25.35
N ILE A 265 15.96 16.95 -24.77
CA ILE A 265 17.02 16.17 -25.42
C ILE A 265 16.54 14.74 -25.70
N GLU A 266 15.87 14.09 -24.73
CA GLU A 266 15.29 12.75 -24.91
C GLU A 266 14.24 12.72 -26.02
N TYR A 267 13.47 13.81 -26.19
CA TYR A 267 12.53 13.94 -27.30
C TYR A 267 13.25 13.90 -28.65
N GLU A 268 14.40 14.58 -28.80
CA GLU A 268 15.20 14.54 -30.03
C GLU A 268 15.81 13.16 -30.28
N TYR A 269 16.18 12.41 -29.23
CA TYR A 269 16.70 11.04 -29.36
C TYR A 269 15.67 10.01 -29.84
N LYS A 270 14.39 10.37 -29.96
CA LYS A 270 13.42 9.54 -30.70
C LYS A 270 13.80 9.41 -32.17
N PHE A 271 14.38 10.46 -32.73
CA PHE A 271 14.62 10.62 -34.17
C PHE A 271 16.11 10.52 -34.54
N ALA A 272 17.00 10.64 -33.56
CA ALA A 272 18.44 10.56 -33.75
C ALA A 272 19.08 9.37 -33.03
N PRO A 273 20.14 8.75 -33.62
CA PRO A 273 20.92 7.73 -32.94
C PRO A 273 21.71 8.33 -31.77
N MET A 274 21.78 7.61 -30.65
CA MET A 274 22.53 8.00 -29.46
C MET A 274 23.93 7.37 -29.38
N GLY A 275 24.27 6.44 -30.28
CA GLY A 275 25.51 5.68 -30.24
C GLY A 275 25.57 4.69 -29.07
N THR A 276 24.41 4.23 -28.58
CA THR A 276 24.32 3.27 -27.46
C THR A 276 23.66 1.98 -27.91
N LYS A 277 23.76 0.92 -27.09
CA LYS A 277 23.03 -0.35 -27.32
C LYS A 277 21.52 -0.17 -27.46
N LEU A 278 20.96 0.98 -27.04
CA LEU A 278 19.57 1.27 -27.28
C LEU A 278 19.24 1.35 -28.78
N ASP A 279 20.13 1.88 -29.61
CA ASP A 279 19.87 2.05 -31.04
C ASP A 279 19.78 0.70 -31.77
N GLU A 280 20.47 -0.33 -31.28
CA GLU A 280 20.34 -1.71 -31.77
C GLU A 280 19.01 -2.35 -31.32
N LEU A 281 18.59 -2.10 -30.08
CA LEU A 281 17.40 -2.73 -29.49
C LEU A 281 16.08 -2.02 -29.85
N ALA A 282 16.15 -0.71 -30.10
CA ALA A 282 15.04 0.14 -30.47
C ALA A 282 15.59 1.30 -31.33
N PRO A 283 15.68 1.12 -32.66
CA PRO A 283 16.25 2.12 -33.55
C PRO A 283 15.48 3.45 -33.54
N PRO A 284 16.15 4.58 -33.84
CA PRO A 284 15.49 5.85 -34.07
C PRO A 284 14.44 5.74 -35.19
N VAL A 285 13.34 6.47 -35.06
CA VAL A 285 12.24 6.47 -36.04
C VAL A 285 12.19 7.78 -36.80
N SER A 286 11.50 7.80 -37.94
CA SER A 286 11.15 9.05 -38.61
C SER A 286 10.11 9.83 -37.78
N ARG A 287 9.96 11.14 -38.02
CA ARG A 287 8.91 11.94 -37.38
C ARG A 287 7.49 11.49 -37.75
N GLU A 288 7.34 10.91 -38.94
CA GLU A 288 6.07 10.39 -39.44
C GLU A 288 5.67 9.09 -38.74
N ASP A 289 6.65 8.32 -38.24
CA ASP A 289 6.47 7.03 -37.57
C ASP A 289 6.44 7.11 -36.05
N GLU A 290 6.35 8.31 -35.45
CA GLU A 290 6.40 8.49 -33.99
C GLU A 290 5.30 7.69 -33.26
N LEU A 291 4.09 7.67 -33.82
CA LEU A 291 2.93 6.99 -33.24
C LEU A 291 2.83 5.52 -33.66
N SER A 292 3.80 5.01 -34.41
CA SER A 292 3.86 3.60 -34.80
C SER A 292 4.28 2.70 -33.64
N THR A 293 4.14 1.38 -33.82
CA THR A 293 4.66 0.38 -32.88
C THR A 293 6.17 0.56 -32.65
N ASN A 294 6.92 0.93 -33.69
CA ASN A 294 8.36 1.16 -33.60
C ASN A 294 8.68 2.47 -32.85
N GLY A 295 7.90 3.53 -33.08
CA GLY A 295 8.03 4.79 -32.35
C GLY A 295 7.71 4.62 -30.86
N THR A 296 6.67 3.85 -30.55
CA THR A 296 6.35 3.45 -29.17
C THR A 296 7.48 2.64 -28.54
N ARG A 297 8.05 1.66 -29.26
CA ARG A 297 9.20 0.87 -28.79
C ARG A 297 10.43 1.74 -28.52
N ARG A 298 10.73 2.71 -29.38
CA ARG A 298 11.82 3.68 -29.18
C ARG A 298 11.58 4.54 -27.94
N MET A 299 10.37 5.05 -27.77
CA MET A 299 9.99 5.86 -26.60
C MET A 299 10.13 5.09 -25.28
N TRP A 300 9.65 3.84 -25.22
CA TRP A 300 9.85 2.98 -24.06
C TRP A 300 11.34 2.65 -23.82
N GLY A 301 12.08 2.43 -24.90
CA GLY A 301 13.52 2.22 -24.84
C GLY A 301 14.25 3.39 -24.21
N LEU A 302 13.98 4.63 -24.66
CA LEU A 302 14.55 5.86 -24.11
C LEU A 302 14.18 6.08 -22.65
N PHE A 303 12.91 5.86 -22.30
CA PHE A 303 12.43 5.92 -20.93
C PHE A 303 13.19 4.95 -20.01
N MET A 304 13.45 3.73 -20.47
CA MET A 304 14.21 2.72 -19.71
C MET A 304 15.72 3.03 -19.66
N TRP A 305 16.26 3.68 -20.69
CA TRP A 305 17.66 4.11 -20.77
C TRP A 305 17.95 5.44 -20.06
N ARG A 306 16.90 6.14 -19.65
CA ARG A 306 16.99 7.38 -18.90
C ARG A 306 17.84 7.17 -17.66
N ASN A 307 18.70 8.14 -17.37
CA ASN A 307 19.40 8.19 -16.10
C ASN A 307 18.41 8.57 -14.99
N TRP A 308 17.72 7.57 -14.46
CA TRP A 308 16.74 7.71 -13.39
C TRP A 308 17.31 8.30 -12.10
N ASP A 309 18.63 8.31 -11.93
CA ASP A 309 19.27 8.94 -10.77
C ASP A 309 19.20 10.47 -10.85
N LYS A 310 19.06 11.09 -12.04
CA LYS A 310 18.80 12.54 -12.20
C LYS A 310 17.38 12.96 -11.86
N PHE A 311 16.43 12.02 -11.93
CA PHE A 311 15.03 12.24 -11.60
C PHE A 311 14.74 11.89 -10.13
N SER A 312 15.64 11.17 -9.46
CA SER A 312 15.57 10.98 -8.01
C SER A 312 16.07 12.26 -7.34
N ASP A 313 15.27 12.89 -6.47
CA ASP A 313 15.54 14.17 -5.77
C ASP A 313 16.85 14.22 -4.94
N HIS A 314 17.72 13.20 -4.99
CA HIS A 314 19.04 13.19 -4.35
C HIS A 314 20.04 14.18 -4.97
N LEU A 315 19.74 14.79 -6.12
CA LEU A 315 20.59 15.78 -6.80
C LEU A 315 20.02 17.21 -6.77
N HIS A 316 19.02 17.49 -5.94
CA HIS A 316 18.59 18.87 -5.63
C HIS A 316 19.35 19.51 -4.45
N GLU A 317 20.33 18.84 -3.86
CA GLU A 317 21.20 19.45 -2.85
C GLU A 317 22.15 20.50 -3.49
N ALA A 318 21.89 21.80 -3.34
CA ALA A 318 22.97 22.81 -3.36
C ALA A 318 22.63 24.22 -2.89
N TYR A 319 21.36 24.65 -2.76
CA TYR A 319 21.07 26.02 -2.30
C TYR A 319 19.98 26.08 -1.24
N ALA A 320 20.43 25.93 0.00
CA ALA A 320 20.09 26.75 1.18
C ALA A 320 19.91 25.90 2.44
N VAL A 321 21.04 25.69 3.13
CA VAL A 321 21.16 25.68 4.59
C VAL A 321 20.08 24.89 5.34
N THR A 322 20.37 23.65 5.74
CA THR A 322 20.49 23.21 7.15
C THR A 322 20.76 21.70 7.16
N SER A 323 21.83 21.30 7.83
CA SER A 323 22.32 19.93 7.94
C SER A 323 21.27 18.92 8.43
N ARG A 324 21.03 17.85 7.65
CA ARG A 324 20.88 16.42 8.06
C ARG A 324 20.40 15.59 6.85
N ARG A 325 21.21 14.61 6.43
CA ARG A 325 20.99 13.73 5.26
C ARG A 325 19.66 12.97 5.37
N LEU A 326 18.78 13.18 4.39
CA LEU A 326 17.61 12.34 4.14
C LEU A 326 18.08 11.17 3.24
N ILE A 327 18.23 9.97 3.80
CA ILE A 327 18.57 8.78 3.00
C ILE A 327 17.25 8.10 2.59
N ILE A 328 16.87 8.24 1.31
CA ILE A 328 15.79 7.44 0.72
C ILE A 328 16.44 6.12 0.32
N SER A 329 16.21 5.05 1.10
CA SER A 329 16.66 3.72 0.70
C SER A 329 15.80 3.23 -0.46
N LYS A 330 16.38 3.17 -1.67
CA LYS A 330 15.92 2.23 -2.71
C LYS A 330 16.03 0.82 -2.14
N THR A 331 14.95 0.24 -1.64
CA THR A 331 14.78 -1.23 -1.74
C THR A 331 14.43 -1.58 -3.18
N SER A 332 15.40 -1.34 -4.07
CA SER A 332 15.56 -2.02 -5.35
C SER A 332 17.01 -2.53 -5.43
N ARG A 333 17.47 -3.19 -4.37
CA ARG A 333 18.53 -4.22 -4.48
C ARG A 333 17.85 -5.57 -4.34
N ASN A 334 17.21 -5.97 -5.43
CA ASN A 334 17.00 -7.34 -5.92
C ASN A 334 15.91 -7.34 -6.99
N MET A 335 16.11 -6.56 -8.05
CA MET A 335 15.83 -7.02 -9.41
C MET A 335 16.80 -6.25 -10.29
N SER A 336 18.02 -6.78 -10.32
CA SER A 336 18.94 -6.58 -11.42
C SER A 336 18.19 -6.79 -12.73
N SER A 337 18.17 -5.77 -13.57
CA SER A 337 18.22 -5.98 -15.00
C SER A 337 19.38 -6.95 -15.27
N GLY A 338 19.06 -8.17 -15.70
CA GLY A 338 20.07 -9.19 -15.95
C GLY A 338 19.44 -10.54 -16.24
N ILE A 339 19.21 -10.82 -17.53
CA ILE A 339 19.21 -12.21 -18.02
C ILE A 339 20.67 -12.67 -17.94
N ILE A 340 20.95 -13.69 -17.11
CA ILE A 340 22.07 -14.62 -17.27
C ILE A 340 21.55 -16.03 -16.92
N LEU A 341 21.81 -16.98 -17.83
CA LEU A 341 21.62 -18.43 -17.67
C LEU A 341 22.41 -18.99 -16.47
N VAL A 342 21.71 -19.66 -15.55
CA VAL A 342 21.70 -21.13 -15.38
C VAL A 342 20.28 -21.55 -15.01
#